data_AF-A0A1T1GYT5-F1
#
_entry.id   AF-A0A1T1GYT5-F1
#
_cell.length_a   1.000
_cell.length_b   1.000
_cell.length_c   1.000
_cell.angle_alpha   90.00
_cell.angle_beta   90.00
_cell.angle_gamma   90.00
#
_symmetry.space_group_name_H-M   'P 1'
#
loop_
_entity.id
_entity.type
_entity.pdbx_description
1 polymer ?
#
loop_
_entity_poly.entity_id
_entity_poly.type
_entity_poly.pdbx_seq_one_letter_code
_entity_poly.pdbx_strand_id
1 'polypeptide(L)'
;MKNVQHPDAKIVAVLHDILEDTATTTDELRAMGFQAHIIDAILALTKTAGENRFQAAQRTAKNAIACEVKLSDLHDNMDLSRLTSVTVKDRRRYQQYLKVKRRLERARSVHLHLIELNLTTDYPRFQFQSSQQNFQYLLNAMFDLEHSLGGIQIGSPQEWWILFEDVSVYFAYCQRKGVVPKLEAFFDLILTMDRDYFGGIFQTEQDRQLFASMFGVFMQNHFYRVEA
;
A
#
# COMPACT_ATOMS: atom_id res chain seq x y z
N MET A 1 -2.73 22.02 0.72
CA MET A 1 -2.17 20.75 1.22
C MET A 1 -1.78 20.90 2.68
N LYS A 2 -2.75 20.86 3.61
CA LYS A 2 -2.49 21.11 5.04
C LYS A 2 -2.21 19.84 5.85
N ASN A 3 -2.37 18.65 5.27
CA ASN A 3 -2.44 17.38 6.00
C ASN A 3 -1.27 16.42 5.74
N VAL A 4 -0.11 16.93 5.29
CA VAL A 4 1.13 16.14 5.13
C VAL A 4 1.97 16.22 6.40
N GLN A 5 2.42 15.07 6.90
CA GLN A 5 3.02 14.95 8.23
C GLN A 5 4.55 15.04 8.18
N HIS A 6 5.18 14.32 7.25
CA HIS A 6 6.64 14.16 7.21
C HIS A 6 7.37 15.27 6.45
N PRO A 7 8.62 15.63 6.81
CA PRO A 7 9.39 16.68 6.14
C PRO A 7 9.50 16.48 4.63
N ASP A 8 9.83 15.26 4.20
CA ASP A 8 9.95 14.89 2.79
C ASP A 8 8.63 15.04 2.05
N ALA A 9 7.51 14.62 2.67
CA ALA A 9 6.18 14.81 2.11
C ALA A 9 5.78 16.28 2.00
N LYS A 10 6.25 17.14 2.93
CA LYS A 10 6.05 18.60 2.85
C LYS A 10 6.82 19.20 1.69
N ILE A 11 8.08 18.79 1.47
CA ILE A 11 8.87 19.23 0.32
C ILE A 11 8.17 18.82 -0.97
N VAL A 12 7.78 17.54 -1.11
CA VAL A 12 7.09 17.03 -2.30
C VAL A 12 5.74 17.71 -2.49
N ALA A 13 5.00 18.01 -1.42
CA ALA A 13 3.73 18.73 -1.53
C ALA A 13 3.89 20.14 -2.10
N VAL A 14 4.94 20.87 -1.70
CA VAL A 14 5.24 22.19 -2.28
C VAL A 14 5.61 22.07 -3.75
N LEU A 15 6.32 21.01 -4.13
CA LEU A 15 6.87 20.83 -5.49
C LEU A 15 6.01 19.95 -6.41
N HIS A 16 4.85 19.48 -5.99
CA HIS A 16 4.15 18.39 -6.70
C HIS A 16 3.77 18.71 -8.16
N ASP A 17 3.49 19.98 -8.46
CA ASP A 17 3.14 20.46 -9.80
C ASP A 17 4.34 21.09 -10.54
N ILE A 18 5.55 21.12 -9.94
CA ILE A 18 6.70 21.86 -10.51
C ILE A 18 7.06 21.38 -11.93
N LEU A 19 6.99 20.07 -12.17
CA LEU A 19 7.29 19.48 -13.47
C LEU A 19 6.09 19.54 -14.44
N GLU A 20 4.88 19.82 -13.94
CA GLU A 20 3.68 19.98 -14.79
C GLU A 20 3.51 21.43 -15.27
N ASP A 21 3.71 22.39 -14.36
CA ASP A 21 3.33 23.79 -14.57
C ASP A 21 4.50 24.70 -14.95
N THR A 22 5.73 24.18 -14.98
CA THR A 22 6.94 24.94 -15.30
C THR A 22 7.85 24.20 -16.27
N ALA A 23 8.87 24.89 -16.80
CA ALA A 23 9.91 24.29 -17.65
C ALA A 23 10.99 23.53 -16.85
N THR A 24 10.85 23.44 -15.53
CA THR A 24 11.83 22.82 -14.64
C THR A 24 12.06 21.35 -15.01
N THR A 25 13.31 20.91 -14.97
CA THR A 25 13.69 19.52 -15.27
C THR A 25 14.13 18.75 -14.02
N THR A 26 14.11 17.41 -14.09
CA THR A 26 14.64 16.58 -13.00
C THR A 26 16.14 16.80 -12.76
N ASP A 27 16.90 17.18 -13.78
CA ASP A 27 18.33 17.44 -13.64
C ASP A 27 18.60 18.74 -12.88
N GLU A 28 17.76 19.76 -13.09
CA GLU A 28 17.81 20.99 -12.29
C GLU A 28 17.45 20.70 -10.83
N LEU A 29 16.46 19.85 -10.56
CA LEU A 29 16.14 19.42 -9.19
C LEU A 29 17.34 18.69 -8.53
N ARG A 30 18.03 17.82 -9.27
CA ARG A 30 19.27 17.17 -8.78
C ARG A 30 20.36 18.21 -8.51
N ALA A 31 20.56 19.17 -9.41
CA ALA A 31 21.55 20.23 -9.27
C ALA A 31 21.26 21.16 -8.07
N MET A 32 19.99 21.34 -7.72
CA MET A 32 19.55 22.05 -6.50
C MET A 32 19.76 21.24 -5.20
N GLY A 33 20.20 19.98 -5.30
CA GLY A 33 20.51 19.13 -4.14
C GLY A 33 19.33 18.32 -3.60
N PHE A 34 18.21 18.21 -4.34
CA PHE A 34 17.11 17.33 -3.92
C PHE A 34 17.53 15.85 -3.98
N GLN A 35 17.22 15.11 -2.91
CA GLN A 35 17.52 13.68 -2.80
C GLN A 35 16.69 12.86 -3.81
N ALA A 36 17.25 11.73 -4.26
CA ALA A 36 16.64 10.91 -5.31
C ALA A 36 15.20 10.49 -5.00
N HIS A 37 14.90 10.11 -3.76
CA HIS A 37 13.55 9.68 -3.37
C HIS A 37 12.51 10.82 -3.38
N ILE A 38 12.95 12.07 -3.17
CA ILE A 38 12.10 13.26 -3.32
C ILE A 38 11.75 13.45 -4.79
N ILE A 39 12.74 13.37 -5.67
CA ILE A 39 12.55 13.51 -7.12
C ILE A 39 11.67 12.38 -7.66
N ASP A 40 11.88 11.14 -7.20
CA ASP A 40 11.04 9.99 -7.56
C ASP A 40 9.58 10.17 -7.12
N ALA A 41 9.35 10.78 -5.95
CA ALA A 41 8.01 11.09 -5.46
C ALA A 41 7.33 12.19 -6.29
N ILE A 42 8.06 13.25 -6.67
CA ILE A 42 7.57 14.29 -7.59
C ILE A 42 7.22 13.66 -8.94
N LEU A 43 8.14 12.87 -9.51
CA LEU A 43 7.92 12.14 -10.75
C LEU A 43 6.73 11.18 -10.69
N ALA A 44 6.42 10.60 -9.52
CA ALA A 44 5.25 9.74 -9.31
C ALA A 44 3.92 10.53 -9.18
N LEU A 45 3.98 11.85 -9.00
CA LEU A 45 2.82 12.75 -8.98
C LEU A 45 2.60 13.42 -10.33
N THR A 46 3.67 13.75 -11.04
CA THR A 46 3.63 14.44 -12.33
C THR A 46 2.91 13.60 -13.38
N LYS A 47 1.84 14.14 -13.94
CA LYS A 47 1.00 13.51 -14.95
C LYS A 47 1.70 13.47 -16.31
N THR A 48 1.65 12.33 -16.97
CA THR A 48 2.21 12.17 -18.32
C THR A 48 1.20 12.57 -19.40
N ALA A 49 1.67 13.02 -20.57
CA ALA A 49 0.80 13.31 -21.71
C ALA A 49 -0.06 12.09 -22.10
N GLY A 50 -1.36 12.30 -22.25
CA GLY A 50 -2.33 11.23 -22.55
C GLY A 50 -2.72 10.35 -21.36
N GLU A 51 -2.10 10.53 -20.18
CA GLU A 51 -2.38 9.72 -18.99
C GLU A 51 -3.75 10.08 -18.40
N ASN A 52 -4.58 9.07 -18.13
CA ASN A 52 -5.83 9.27 -17.41
C ASN A 52 -5.59 9.24 -15.89
N ARG A 53 -6.56 9.77 -15.11
CA ARG A 53 -6.43 9.87 -13.64
C ARG A 53 -6.16 8.53 -12.94
N PHE A 54 -6.65 7.41 -13.49
CA PHE A 54 -6.44 6.09 -12.88
C PHE A 54 -5.04 5.54 -13.16
N GLN A 55 -4.47 5.81 -14.34
CA GLN A 55 -3.07 5.49 -14.65
C GLN A 55 -2.12 6.30 -13.75
N ALA A 56 -2.35 7.61 -13.63
CA ALA A 56 -1.60 8.47 -12.72
C ALA A 56 -1.68 7.94 -11.28
N ALA A 57 -2.89 7.63 -10.80
CA ALA A 57 -3.09 7.08 -9.47
C ALA A 57 -2.39 5.71 -9.26
N GLN A 58 -2.31 4.86 -10.29
CA GLN A 58 -1.62 3.57 -10.21
C GLN A 58 -0.10 3.76 -10.06
N ARG A 59 0.48 4.76 -10.71
CA ARG A 59 1.88 5.13 -10.54
C ARG A 59 2.14 5.76 -9.17
N THR A 60 1.31 6.74 -8.78
CA THR A 60 1.35 7.36 -7.45
C THR A 60 1.27 6.33 -6.32
N ALA A 61 0.40 5.31 -6.46
CA ALA A 61 0.22 4.26 -5.45
C ALA A 61 1.52 3.48 -5.13
N LYS A 62 2.51 3.46 -6.03
CA LYS A 62 3.77 2.73 -5.82
C LYS A 62 4.77 3.47 -4.94
N ASN A 63 4.59 4.78 -4.72
CA ASN A 63 5.50 5.61 -3.94
C ASN A 63 4.77 6.15 -2.70
N ALA A 64 5.27 5.81 -1.51
CA ALA A 64 4.63 6.14 -0.23
C ALA A 64 4.42 7.65 -0.05
N ILE A 65 5.44 8.46 -0.35
CA ILE A 65 5.40 9.93 -0.20
C ILE A 65 4.39 10.52 -1.21
N ALA A 66 4.47 10.10 -2.47
CA ALA A 66 3.52 10.52 -3.50
C ALA A 66 2.07 10.18 -3.12
N CYS A 67 1.85 9.01 -2.51
CA CYS A 67 0.54 8.57 -2.05
C CYS A 67 -0.02 9.49 -0.95
N GLU A 68 0.80 9.85 0.04
CA GLU A 68 0.43 10.81 1.11
C GLU A 68 0.08 12.18 0.52
N VAL A 69 0.96 12.71 -0.32
CA VAL A 69 0.81 14.03 -0.95
C VAL A 69 -0.45 14.07 -1.82
N LYS A 70 -0.71 13.04 -2.64
CA LYS A 70 -1.90 13.01 -3.49
C LYS A 70 -3.19 12.85 -2.71
N LEU A 71 -3.17 12.14 -1.58
CA LEU A 71 -4.32 12.08 -0.68
C LEU A 71 -4.64 13.46 -0.07
N SER A 72 -3.62 14.23 0.32
CA SER A 72 -3.82 15.61 0.78
C SER A 72 -4.32 16.53 -0.33
N ASP A 73 -3.80 16.42 -1.56
CA ASP A 73 -4.30 17.17 -2.72
C ASP A 73 -5.77 16.85 -3.00
N LEU A 74 -6.14 15.56 -3.00
CA LEU A 74 -7.52 15.13 -3.22
C LEU A 74 -8.47 15.63 -2.14
N HIS A 75 -8.05 15.64 -0.88
CA HIS A 75 -8.84 16.19 0.22
C HIS A 75 -9.24 17.65 -0.06
N ASP A 76 -8.26 18.49 -0.39
CA ASP A 76 -8.49 19.91 -0.68
C ASP A 76 -9.31 20.09 -1.97
N ASN A 77 -9.05 19.26 -2.98
CA ASN A 77 -9.78 19.30 -4.25
C ASN A 77 -11.24 18.83 -4.17
N MET A 78 -11.55 17.96 -3.22
CA MET A 78 -12.88 17.42 -2.96
C MET A 78 -13.75 18.34 -2.10
N ASP A 79 -13.20 19.41 -1.55
CA ASP A 79 -14.00 20.45 -0.90
C ASP A 79 -14.83 21.20 -1.95
N LEU A 80 -16.14 20.92 -1.98
CA LEU A 80 -17.10 21.57 -2.86
C LEU A 80 -17.61 22.90 -2.30
N SER A 81 -17.41 23.17 -1.00
CA SER A 81 -17.90 24.40 -0.36
C SER A 81 -17.23 25.65 -0.91
N ARG A 82 -16.02 25.51 -1.48
CA ARG A 82 -15.30 26.58 -2.18
C ARG A 82 -15.94 27.03 -3.50
N LEU A 83 -16.92 26.29 -4.03
CA LEU A 83 -17.53 26.57 -5.31
C LEU A 83 -18.83 27.37 -5.13
N THR A 84 -18.97 28.49 -5.83
CA THR A 84 -20.20 29.30 -5.83
C THR A 84 -21.42 28.53 -6.35
N SER A 85 -21.21 27.58 -7.27
CA SER A 85 -22.25 26.67 -7.74
C SER A 85 -21.65 25.31 -8.12
N VAL A 86 -22.37 24.22 -7.87
CA VAL A 86 -21.91 22.86 -8.15
C VAL A 86 -22.51 22.35 -9.46
N THR A 87 -21.67 22.16 -10.46
CA THR A 87 -22.09 21.69 -11.79
C THR A 87 -22.16 20.16 -11.89
N VAL A 88 -22.74 19.64 -12.98
CA VAL A 88 -22.72 18.20 -13.30
C VAL A 88 -21.27 17.71 -13.52
N LYS A 89 -20.41 18.55 -14.11
CA LYS A 89 -18.99 18.23 -14.34
C LYS A 89 -18.24 18.07 -13.01
N ASP A 90 -18.53 18.92 -12.02
CA ASP A 90 -17.95 18.82 -10.68
C ASP A 90 -18.38 17.56 -9.95
N ARG A 91 -19.69 17.22 -10.01
CA ARG A 91 -20.19 15.95 -9.45
C ARG A 91 -19.50 14.73 -10.08
N ARG A 92 -19.34 14.72 -11.41
CA ARG A 92 -18.62 13.62 -12.10
C ARG A 92 -17.14 13.55 -11.68
N ARG A 93 -16.46 14.69 -11.57
CA ARG A 93 -15.07 14.76 -11.09
C ARG A 93 -14.94 14.28 -9.66
N TYR A 94 -15.86 14.67 -8.78
CA TYR A 94 -15.91 14.22 -7.39
C TYR A 94 -16.06 12.70 -7.28
N GLN A 95 -16.93 12.09 -8.08
CA GLN A 95 -17.05 10.62 -8.13
C GLN A 95 -15.77 9.92 -8.62
N GLN A 96 -15.02 10.54 -9.54
CA GLN A 96 -13.69 10.03 -9.91
C GLN A 96 -12.70 10.14 -8.75
N TYR A 97 -12.69 11.28 -8.04
CA TYR A 97 -11.83 11.50 -6.88
C TYR A 97 -12.10 10.50 -5.75
N LEU A 98 -13.36 10.16 -5.47
CA LEU A 98 -13.69 9.11 -4.51
C LEU A 98 -13.06 7.75 -4.87
N LYS A 99 -13.05 7.38 -6.16
CA LYS A 99 -12.45 6.13 -6.64
C LYS A 99 -10.93 6.15 -6.55
N VAL A 100 -10.30 7.30 -6.82
CA VAL A 100 -8.86 7.48 -6.70
C VAL A 100 -8.44 7.47 -5.23
N LYS A 101 -9.11 8.26 -4.38
CA LYS A 101 -8.89 8.33 -2.92
C LYS A 101 -8.91 6.94 -2.30
N ARG A 102 -9.96 6.14 -2.56
CA ARG A 102 -10.06 4.78 -2.03
C ARG A 102 -8.93 3.86 -2.46
N ARG A 103 -8.40 4.01 -3.68
CA ARG A 103 -7.23 3.24 -4.15
C ARG A 103 -5.95 3.67 -3.43
N LEU A 104 -5.73 4.98 -3.31
CA LEU A 104 -4.54 5.53 -2.65
C LEU A 104 -4.57 5.28 -1.14
N GLU A 105 -5.73 5.27 -0.48
CA GLU A 105 -5.86 4.86 0.93
C GLU A 105 -5.42 3.41 1.14
N ARG A 106 -5.81 2.50 0.24
CA ARG A 106 -5.37 1.09 0.29
C ARG A 106 -3.88 0.94 0.01
N ALA A 107 -3.35 1.73 -0.92
CA ALA A 107 -1.91 1.74 -1.17
C ALA A 107 -1.14 2.29 0.04
N ARG A 108 -1.62 3.38 0.64
CA ARG A 108 -1.06 3.96 1.86
C ARG A 108 -1.05 2.96 3.01
N SER A 109 -2.10 2.16 3.21
CA SER A 109 -2.08 1.16 4.28
C SER A 109 -1.04 0.05 4.05
N VAL A 110 -0.78 -0.35 2.80
CA VAL A 110 0.34 -1.25 2.48
C VAL A 110 1.68 -0.60 2.82
N HIS A 111 1.90 0.66 2.44
CA HIS A 111 3.15 1.38 2.76
C HIS A 111 3.35 1.56 4.27
N LEU A 112 2.29 1.86 5.03
CA LEU A 112 2.37 1.99 6.48
C LEU A 112 2.67 0.64 7.15
N HIS A 113 2.00 -0.43 6.74
CA HIS A 113 2.28 -1.77 7.27
C HIS A 113 3.73 -2.19 6.99
N LEU A 114 4.29 -1.87 5.82
CA LEU A 114 5.72 -2.11 5.53
C LEU A 114 6.66 -1.34 6.46
N ILE A 115 6.32 -0.10 6.81
CA ILE A 115 7.09 0.70 7.77
C ILE A 115 7.02 0.06 9.16
N GLU A 116 5.84 -0.40 9.58
CA GLU A 116 5.64 -1.08 10.88
C GLU A 116 6.44 -2.38 10.98
N LEU A 117 6.54 -3.15 9.90
CA LEU A 117 7.35 -4.37 9.86
C LEU A 117 8.86 -4.10 10.00
N ASN A 118 9.31 -2.88 9.69
CA ASN A 118 10.70 -2.44 9.84
C ASN A 118 11.73 -3.46 9.32
N LEU A 119 11.50 -3.97 8.10
CA LEU A 119 12.31 -5.02 7.49
C LEU A 119 13.76 -4.57 7.27
N THR A 120 14.71 -5.47 7.53
CA THR A 120 16.14 -5.21 7.31
C THR A 120 16.47 -5.19 5.82
N THR A 121 17.64 -4.64 5.46
CA THR A 121 18.12 -4.58 4.07
C THR A 121 18.32 -5.94 3.42
N ASP A 122 18.45 -6.99 4.24
CA ASP A 122 18.68 -8.36 3.77
C ASP A 122 17.38 -9.06 3.37
N TYR A 123 16.22 -8.53 3.76
CA TYR A 123 14.92 -9.06 3.34
C TYR A 123 14.61 -8.68 1.88
N PRO A 124 14.01 -9.56 1.06
CA PRO A 124 13.70 -9.26 -0.33
C PRO A 124 12.95 -7.94 -0.50
N ARG A 125 13.46 -7.03 -1.34
CA ARG A 125 12.91 -5.68 -1.49
C ARG A 125 11.45 -5.74 -1.98
N PHE A 126 10.55 -5.09 -1.24
CA PHE A 126 9.16 -4.92 -1.64
C PHE A 126 9.03 -4.20 -2.99
N GLN A 127 8.16 -4.73 -3.85
CA GLN A 127 7.72 -4.07 -5.08
C GLN A 127 6.20 -3.97 -5.07
N PHE A 128 5.67 -2.74 -5.16
CA PHE A 128 4.22 -2.53 -5.16
C PHE A 128 3.59 -3.06 -6.46
N GLN A 129 2.69 -4.03 -6.32
CA GLN A 129 2.02 -4.74 -7.40
C GLN A 129 0.50 -4.78 -7.19
N SER A 130 -0.15 -5.93 -7.42
CA SER A 130 -1.58 -6.13 -7.18
C SER A 130 -1.88 -6.29 -5.68
N SER A 131 -3.14 -6.10 -5.27
CA SER A 131 -3.55 -6.31 -3.87
C SER A 131 -3.19 -7.70 -3.36
N GLN A 132 -3.35 -8.74 -4.17
CA GLN A 132 -2.99 -10.12 -3.81
C GLN A 132 -1.49 -10.21 -3.51
N GLN A 133 -0.64 -9.82 -4.46
CA GLN A 133 0.82 -9.92 -4.32
C GLN A 133 1.35 -9.07 -3.16
N ASN A 134 0.79 -7.86 -2.98
CA ASN A 134 1.14 -7.01 -1.86
C ASN A 134 0.79 -7.67 -0.51
N PHE A 135 -0.39 -8.30 -0.43
CA PHE A 135 -0.83 -8.99 0.78
C PHE A 135 -0.05 -10.27 1.05
N GLN A 136 0.29 -11.04 0.02
CA GLN A 136 1.14 -12.22 0.16
C GLN A 136 2.52 -11.84 0.69
N TYR A 137 3.13 -10.78 0.14
CA TYR A 137 4.40 -10.27 0.64
C TYR A 137 4.32 -9.90 2.13
N LEU A 138 3.29 -9.16 2.53
CA LEU A 138 3.10 -8.73 3.91
C LEU A 138 2.91 -9.92 4.85
N LEU A 139 2.08 -10.89 4.48
CA LEU A 139 1.85 -12.10 5.27
C LEU A 139 3.12 -12.94 5.42
N ASN A 140 3.88 -13.12 4.34
CA ASN A 140 5.17 -13.80 4.38
C ASN A 140 6.15 -13.07 5.32
N ALA A 141 6.25 -11.74 5.21
CA ALA A 141 7.14 -10.94 6.03
C ALA A 141 6.76 -10.99 7.52
N MET A 142 5.47 -10.93 7.85
CA MET A 142 5.00 -11.10 9.23
C MET A 142 5.37 -12.47 9.79
N PHE A 143 5.18 -13.54 9.01
CA PHE A 143 5.55 -14.89 9.42
C PHE A 143 7.06 -15.05 9.60
N ASP A 144 7.85 -14.53 8.66
CA ASP A 144 9.31 -14.63 8.69
C ASP A 144 9.95 -13.90 9.88
N LEU A 145 9.33 -12.83 10.37
CA LEU A 145 9.80 -12.07 11.53
C LEU A 145 9.53 -12.76 12.87
N GLU A 146 8.44 -13.53 12.97
CA GLU A 146 7.94 -14.03 14.25
C GLU A 146 8.11 -15.55 14.42
N HIS A 147 8.14 -16.31 13.32
CA HIS A 147 8.20 -17.77 13.37
C HIS A 147 9.65 -18.27 13.38
N SER A 148 9.93 -19.32 14.16
CA SER A 148 11.29 -19.88 14.26
C SER A 148 11.80 -20.46 12.94
N LEU A 149 10.95 -21.09 12.12
CA LEU A 149 11.30 -21.52 10.75
C LEU A 149 11.24 -20.38 9.72
N GLY A 150 10.75 -19.21 10.13
CA GLY A 150 10.78 -17.99 9.37
C GLY A 150 12.20 -17.41 9.32
N GLY A 151 12.62 -16.88 8.16
CA GLY A 151 13.91 -16.19 8.05
C GLY A 151 15.20 -17.00 8.28
N ILE A 152 15.17 -18.32 8.56
CA ILE A 152 16.37 -19.15 8.76
C ILE A 152 17.20 -19.35 7.47
N GLN A 153 16.61 -19.11 6.30
CA GLN A 153 17.32 -19.16 5.01
C GLN A 153 16.97 -17.95 4.13
N ILE A 154 17.39 -16.75 4.52
CA ILE A 154 17.25 -15.52 3.70
C ILE A 154 17.91 -15.66 2.30
N GLY A 155 18.78 -16.66 2.11
CA GLY A 155 19.42 -17.01 0.83
C GLY A 155 18.76 -18.15 0.03
N SER A 156 17.71 -18.80 0.53
CA SER A 156 16.92 -19.79 -0.20
C SER A 156 15.57 -19.17 -0.53
N PRO A 157 15.12 -19.14 -1.79
CA PRO A 157 13.82 -18.58 -2.10
C PRO A 157 12.77 -19.40 -1.37
N GLN A 158 12.02 -18.74 -0.48
CA GLN A 158 10.58 -18.96 -0.45
C GLN A 158 10.21 -20.44 -0.23
N GLU A 159 10.63 -21.11 0.84
CA GLU A 159 10.06 -22.45 1.11
C GLU A 159 8.58 -22.33 1.49
N TRP A 160 8.20 -21.25 2.18
CA TRP A 160 6.86 -21.06 2.74
C TRP A 160 5.96 -20.05 2.00
N TRP A 161 6.42 -19.45 0.89
CA TRP A 161 5.65 -18.39 0.18
C TRP A 161 4.24 -18.80 -0.23
N ILE A 162 4.05 -20.09 -0.51
CA ILE A 162 2.78 -20.65 -0.95
C ILE A 162 1.79 -20.80 0.22
N LEU A 163 2.27 -20.84 1.47
CA LEU A 163 1.43 -20.97 2.68
C LEU A 163 0.32 -19.92 2.74
N PHE A 164 0.62 -18.69 2.30
CA PHE A 164 -0.31 -17.56 2.34
C PHE A 164 -0.89 -17.19 0.97
N GLU A 165 -0.69 -18.01 -0.07
CA GLU A 165 -1.18 -17.71 -1.43
C GLU A 165 -2.71 -17.56 -1.43
N ASP A 166 -3.43 -18.58 -0.97
CA ASP A 166 -4.90 -18.56 -0.95
C ASP A 166 -5.47 -17.51 0.01
N VAL A 167 -4.81 -17.28 1.15
CA VAL A 167 -5.17 -16.20 2.08
C VAL A 167 -5.07 -14.85 1.39
N SER A 168 -3.98 -14.60 0.65
CA SER A 168 -3.78 -13.34 -0.06
C SER A 168 -4.84 -13.11 -1.13
N VAL A 169 -5.27 -14.17 -1.84
CA VAL A 169 -6.38 -14.13 -2.80
C VAL A 169 -7.69 -13.81 -2.10
N TYR A 170 -7.97 -14.50 -0.99
CA TYR A 170 -9.17 -14.27 -0.17
C TYR A 170 -9.23 -12.84 0.36
N PHE A 171 -8.14 -12.32 0.91
CA PHE A 171 -8.06 -10.94 1.41
C PHE A 171 -8.21 -9.92 0.28
N ALA A 172 -7.57 -10.13 -0.87
CA ALA A 172 -7.73 -9.26 -2.03
C ALA A 172 -9.18 -9.25 -2.56
N TYR A 173 -9.86 -10.41 -2.52
CA TYR A 173 -11.28 -10.51 -2.84
C TYR A 173 -12.15 -9.73 -1.85
N CYS A 174 -11.96 -9.97 -0.54
CA CYS A 174 -12.65 -9.27 0.54
C CYS A 174 -12.48 -7.75 0.44
N GLN A 175 -11.26 -7.27 0.22
CA GLN A 175 -10.98 -5.84 0.06
C GLN A 175 -11.71 -5.27 -1.17
N ARG A 176 -11.78 -6.02 -2.27
CA ARG A 176 -12.48 -5.60 -3.49
C ARG A 176 -13.99 -5.53 -3.29
N LYS A 177 -14.57 -6.48 -2.56
CA LYS A 177 -16.01 -6.57 -2.31
C LYS A 177 -16.48 -5.75 -1.11
N GLY A 178 -15.56 -5.23 -0.29
CA GLY A 178 -15.91 -4.52 0.94
C GLY A 178 -16.47 -5.46 2.01
N VAL A 179 -16.01 -6.72 2.01
CA VAL A 179 -16.37 -7.73 3.00
C VAL A 179 -15.22 -7.85 3.98
N VAL A 180 -15.55 -8.01 5.26
CA VAL A 180 -14.58 -8.23 6.34
C VAL A 180 -14.16 -9.71 6.32
N PRO A 181 -12.86 -10.03 6.18
CA PRO A 181 -12.37 -11.40 6.30
C PRO A 181 -12.77 -12.05 7.63
N LYS A 182 -13.00 -13.37 7.59
CA LYS A 182 -13.30 -14.18 8.78
C LYS A 182 -12.05 -14.95 9.24
N LEU A 183 -11.86 -15.01 10.55
CA LEU A 183 -10.75 -15.75 11.16
C LEU A 183 -10.82 -17.25 10.84
N GLU A 184 -12.02 -17.84 10.87
CA GLU A 184 -12.25 -19.25 10.51
C GLU A 184 -11.76 -19.57 9.09
N ALA A 185 -12.20 -18.78 8.10
CA ALA A 185 -11.77 -18.94 6.72
C ALA A 185 -10.26 -18.73 6.56
N PHE A 186 -9.67 -17.78 7.27
CA PHE A 186 -8.23 -17.55 7.27
C PHE A 186 -7.46 -18.80 7.77
N PHE A 187 -7.90 -19.39 8.89
CA PHE A 187 -7.32 -20.64 9.38
C PHE A 187 -7.51 -21.79 8.41
N ASP A 188 -8.73 -21.99 7.89
CA ASP A 188 -9.02 -23.10 6.98
C ASP A 188 -8.11 -23.08 5.74
N LEU A 189 -7.86 -21.88 5.19
CA LEU A 189 -6.96 -21.71 4.04
C LEU A 189 -5.51 -22.05 4.41
N ILE A 190 -4.97 -21.50 5.50
CA ILE A 190 -3.58 -21.77 5.93
C ILE A 190 -3.39 -23.26 6.23
N LEU A 191 -4.29 -23.86 7.01
CA LEU A 191 -4.16 -25.25 7.44
C LEU A 191 -4.37 -26.22 6.26
N THR A 192 -5.09 -25.82 5.22
CA THR A 192 -5.18 -26.59 3.97
C THR A 192 -3.86 -26.53 3.21
N MET A 193 -3.29 -25.34 3.02
CA MET A 193 -1.98 -25.17 2.39
C MET A 193 -0.87 -25.90 3.15
N ASP A 194 -0.89 -25.86 4.49
CA ASP A 194 0.04 -26.58 5.35
C ASP A 194 -0.02 -28.10 5.13
N ARG A 195 -1.23 -28.68 5.10
CA ARG A 195 -1.37 -30.12 4.83
C ARG A 195 -0.93 -30.51 3.43
N ASP A 196 -1.28 -29.71 2.43
CA ASP A 196 -1.09 -30.05 1.02
C ASP A 196 0.38 -29.91 0.59
N TYR A 197 1.11 -28.92 1.14
CA TYR A 197 2.48 -28.60 0.70
C TYR A 197 3.55 -28.86 1.75
N PHE A 198 3.20 -28.88 3.04
CA PHE A 198 4.17 -28.93 4.13
C PHE A 198 3.96 -30.11 5.09
N GLY A 199 2.99 -30.98 4.81
CA GLY A 199 2.73 -32.17 5.61
C GLY A 199 2.12 -31.89 6.99
N GLY A 200 1.57 -30.70 7.22
CA GLY A 200 0.90 -30.36 8.48
C GLY A 200 1.87 -29.98 9.60
N ILE A 201 2.98 -29.31 9.30
CA ILE A 201 4.00 -28.96 10.30
C ILE A 201 3.63 -27.68 11.09
N PHE A 202 2.70 -26.86 10.58
CA PHE A 202 2.24 -25.61 11.21
C PHE A 202 0.92 -25.78 11.99
N GLN A 203 0.83 -26.85 12.78
CA GLN A 203 -0.40 -27.23 13.49
C GLN A 203 -0.34 -27.01 15.01
N THR A 204 0.81 -26.56 15.53
CA THR A 204 1.02 -26.41 16.97
C THR A 204 0.16 -25.29 17.55
N GLU A 205 -0.02 -25.29 18.87
CA GLU A 205 -0.70 -24.19 19.56
C GLU A 205 0.03 -22.86 19.37
N GLN A 206 1.37 -22.89 19.29
CA GLN A 206 2.19 -21.71 19.00
C GLN A 206 1.91 -21.16 17.59
N ASP A 207 1.81 -22.02 16.58
CA ASP A 207 1.46 -21.63 15.21
C ASP A 207 0.08 -21.00 15.16
N ARG A 208 -0.90 -21.59 15.86
CA ARG A 208 -2.26 -21.06 15.93
C ARG A 208 -2.31 -19.67 16.56
N GLN A 209 -1.55 -19.46 17.64
CA GLN A 209 -1.45 -18.16 18.29
C GLN A 209 -0.79 -17.11 17.40
N LEU A 210 0.30 -17.49 16.71
CA LEU A 210 0.95 -16.64 15.71
C LEU A 210 -0.02 -16.25 14.59
N PHE A 211 -0.68 -17.23 13.96
CA PHE A 211 -1.63 -16.96 12.88
C PHE A 211 -2.81 -16.09 13.34
N ALA A 212 -3.33 -16.30 14.54
CA ALA A 212 -4.37 -15.42 15.10
C ALA A 212 -3.87 -13.98 15.31
N SER A 213 -2.64 -13.81 15.82
CA SER A 213 -1.98 -12.51 15.97
C SER A 213 -1.81 -11.81 14.62
N MET A 214 -1.25 -12.53 13.63
CA MET A 214 -1.08 -12.04 12.27
C MET A 214 -2.40 -11.60 11.65
N PHE A 215 -3.47 -12.40 11.79
CA PHE A 215 -4.79 -12.01 11.34
C PHE A 215 -5.26 -10.70 11.99
N GLY A 216 -5.10 -10.58 13.32
CA GLY A 216 -5.45 -9.37 14.07
C GLY A 216 -4.76 -8.11 13.53
N VAL A 217 -3.43 -8.17 13.38
CA VAL A 217 -2.61 -7.06 12.84
C VAL A 217 -3.02 -6.73 11.41
N PHE A 218 -3.20 -7.74 10.56
CA PHE A 218 -3.57 -7.53 9.16
C PHE A 218 -4.95 -6.87 9.02
N MET A 219 -5.90 -7.29 9.86
CA MET A 219 -7.25 -6.74 9.91
C MET A 219 -7.25 -5.27 10.35
N GLN A 220 -6.48 -4.92 11.39
CA GLN A 220 -6.31 -3.54 11.84
C GLN A 220 -5.72 -2.64 10.75
N ASN A 221 -4.73 -3.13 10.01
CA ASN A 221 -4.04 -2.36 8.98
C ASN A 221 -4.86 -2.17 7.69
N HIS A 222 -5.63 -3.18 7.26
CA HIS A 222 -6.17 -3.20 5.89
C HIS A 222 -7.69 -3.26 5.77
N PHE A 223 -8.42 -3.62 6.83
CA PHE A 223 -9.86 -3.86 6.77
C PHE A 223 -10.65 -3.01 7.75
N TYR A 224 -10.11 -2.76 8.94
CA TYR A 224 -10.68 -1.83 9.88
C TYR A 224 -10.19 -0.43 9.55
N ARG A 225 -11.11 0.53 9.51
CA ARG A 225 -10.73 1.92 9.38
C ARG A 225 -10.22 2.37 10.74
N VAL A 226 -9.00 2.89 10.78
CA VAL A 226 -8.67 3.91 11.77
C VAL A 226 -9.46 5.13 11.34
N GLU A 227 -10.60 5.38 11.98
CA GLU A 227 -11.23 6.69 11.89
C GLU A 227 -10.23 7.68 12.47
N ALA A 228 -9.72 8.56 11.61
CA ALA A 228 -8.90 9.71 11.97
C ALA A 228 -9.75 10.97 11.79
#